data_AF-R1CFZ2-F1
#
_entry.id   AF-R1CFZ2-F1
#
_cell.length_a   1.000
_cell.length_b   1.000
_cell.length_c   1.000
_cell.angle_alpha   90.00
_cell.angle_beta   90.00
_cell.angle_gamma   90.00
#
_symmetry.space_group_name_H-M   'P 1'
#
loop_
_entity.id
_entity.type
_entity.pdbx_description
1 polymer ?
#
loop_
_entity_poly.entity_id
_entity_poly.type
_entity_poly.pdbx_seq_one_letter_code
_entity_poly.pdbx_strand_id
1 'polypeptide(L)'
;MIKEKYISKIKETSVNVVQTKIDSIRRKDIRKTGYRIYKDKLIGCAGAIGKHNQKELEKRAINALNNNIKYPYEISKNIKISEDYSGEFNEERIINEFEKLLSDIRNQQPGFSFSHKLNLIEKENILTNDNGVDLRYKDKYIQLELVIKDKSSSNLMDGFISYVGREYDNKKILNEVNEFCNAFNNKVELPKNKKLPVIFSTGEQLPMMKFLKDLHGHSFGSKSSLLSEKLNKKVFNDKFTLYQNRNPKETMEPFFDAEGVVNDGYVYTLIENGKILTSYTDKKTSKLYNLPLTGSAGAEYDGVPSLGMANLKIKESEKTAKELLQGELGILVVIAAGGDFTPEGNFATPVQLAFLYDGEKLIGRLPELKIASNVFYMFGDSFVGVSKDTVSTLSNDKCLIMNMEVSEI
;
A
#
# COMPACT_ATOMS: atom_id res chain seq x y z
N MET A 1 17.12 -32.04 -6.76
CA MET A 1 17.57 -30.64 -6.61
C MET A 1 16.70 -29.80 -7.51
N ILE A 2 16.12 -28.72 -7.00
CA ILE A 2 15.25 -27.81 -7.76
C ILE A 2 15.96 -26.48 -7.89
N LYS A 3 16.00 -25.93 -9.10
CA LYS A 3 16.49 -24.58 -9.36
C LYS A 3 15.32 -23.64 -9.55
N GLU A 4 15.39 -22.47 -8.92
CA GLU A 4 14.39 -21.41 -9.04
C GLU A 4 15.08 -20.10 -9.34
N LYS A 5 14.46 -19.30 -10.20
CA LYS A 5 14.93 -17.99 -10.60
C LYS A 5 13.83 -16.96 -10.37
N TYR A 6 14.17 -15.91 -9.63
CA TYR A 6 13.32 -14.74 -9.43
C TYR A 6 13.97 -13.54 -10.09
N ILE A 7 13.27 -12.87 -11.01
CA ILE A 7 13.77 -11.69 -11.70
C ILE A 7 12.83 -10.54 -11.36
N SER A 8 13.40 -9.40 -11.00
CA SER A 8 12.69 -8.12 -10.94
C SER A 8 13.37 -7.14 -11.87
N LYS A 9 12.61 -6.50 -12.73
CA LYS A 9 13.07 -5.39 -13.57
C LYS A 9 12.21 -4.17 -13.29
N ILE A 10 12.87 -3.03 -13.16
CA ILE A 10 12.23 -1.73 -13.04
C ILE A 10 12.93 -0.79 -14.00
N LYS A 11 12.18 -0.28 -14.97
CA LYS A 11 12.58 0.87 -15.78
C LYS A 11 11.73 2.06 -15.36
N GLU A 12 12.37 3.16 -15.02
CA GLU A 12 11.73 4.31 -14.41
C GLU A 12 12.29 5.59 -15.05
N THR A 13 11.39 6.44 -15.52
CA THR A 13 11.70 7.84 -15.87
C THR A 13 11.12 8.71 -14.78
N SER A 14 11.99 9.37 -14.02
CA SER A 14 11.64 10.19 -12.86
C SER A 14 11.90 11.66 -13.17
N VAL A 15 10.85 12.47 -13.14
CA VAL A 15 10.88 13.92 -13.29
C VAL A 15 10.90 14.54 -11.90
N ASN A 16 12.03 15.11 -11.50
CA ASN A 16 12.17 15.82 -10.24
C ASN A 16 11.57 17.23 -10.38
N VAL A 17 10.76 17.60 -9.40
CA VAL A 17 10.07 18.90 -9.36
C VAL A 17 10.60 19.72 -8.19
N VAL A 18 10.96 20.97 -8.48
CA VAL A 18 11.37 21.97 -7.49
C VAL A 18 10.68 23.30 -7.83
N GLN A 19 10.06 23.93 -6.85
CA GLN A 19 9.34 25.21 -7.03
C GLN A 19 8.33 25.16 -8.19
N THR A 20 7.61 24.04 -8.29
CA THR A 20 6.61 23.77 -9.32
C THR A 20 7.19 23.81 -10.74
N LYS A 21 8.48 23.49 -10.92
CA LYS A 21 9.14 23.37 -12.23
C LYS A 21 9.90 22.06 -12.31
N ILE A 22 10.07 21.54 -13.52
CA ILE A 22 10.99 20.43 -13.75
C ILE A 22 12.40 20.93 -13.49
N ASP A 23 13.07 20.28 -12.54
CA ASP A 23 14.49 20.53 -12.23
C ASP A 23 15.38 19.58 -13.03
N SER A 24 15.05 18.29 -13.02
CA SER A 24 15.86 17.26 -13.67
C SER A 24 15.04 16.03 -14.03
N ILE A 25 15.49 15.32 -15.07
CA ILE A 25 14.90 14.04 -15.50
C ILE A 25 15.95 12.96 -15.33
N ARG A 26 15.62 11.92 -14.56
CA ARG A 26 16.49 10.77 -14.31
C ARG A 26 15.88 9.51 -14.88
N ARG A 27 16.72 8.68 -15.48
CA ARG A 27 16.32 7.37 -16.00
C ARG A 27 17.04 6.29 -15.24
N LYS A 28 16.30 5.25 -14.90
CA LYS A 28 16.79 4.08 -14.20
C LYS A 28 16.32 2.85 -14.95
N ASP A 29 17.22 1.90 -15.14
CA ASP A 29 16.92 0.56 -15.65
C ASP A 29 17.68 -0.42 -14.76
N ILE A 30 16.96 -1.06 -13.84
CA ILE A 30 17.52 -2.01 -12.89
C ILE A 30 16.93 -3.37 -13.15
N ARG A 31 17.82 -4.33 -13.37
CA ARG A 31 17.51 -5.76 -13.33
C ARG A 31 18.15 -6.39 -12.09
N LYS A 32 17.34 -7.00 -11.25
CA LYS A 32 17.78 -7.89 -10.16
C LYS A 32 17.44 -9.32 -10.52
N THR A 33 18.37 -10.24 -10.30
CA THR A 33 18.16 -11.69 -10.52
C THR A 33 18.58 -12.44 -9.27
N GLY A 34 17.62 -13.11 -8.64
CA GLY A 34 17.83 -14.10 -7.60
C GLY A 34 17.83 -15.51 -8.17
N TYR A 35 18.70 -16.34 -7.63
CA TYR A 35 18.82 -17.75 -7.97
C TYR A 35 18.83 -18.58 -6.69
N ARG A 36 17.90 -19.53 -6.60
CA ARG A 36 17.71 -20.37 -5.41
C ARG A 36 17.85 -21.83 -5.79
N ILE A 37 18.59 -22.57 -4.98
CA ILE A 37 18.78 -24.01 -5.12
C ILE A 37 18.15 -24.67 -3.90
N TYR A 38 17.23 -25.59 -4.13
CA TYR A 38 16.64 -26.42 -3.10
C TYR A 38 17.15 -27.85 -3.22
N LYS A 39 17.77 -28.37 -2.17
CA LYS A 39 18.30 -29.73 -2.12
C LYS A 39 18.29 -30.24 -0.69
N ASP A 40 17.80 -31.46 -0.47
CA ASP A 40 17.84 -32.14 0.84
C ASP A 40 17.28 -31.29 2.00
N LYS A 41 16.17 -30.58 1.75
CA LYS A 41 15.53 -29.63 2.69
C LYS A 41 16.41 -28.44 3.09
N LEU A 42 17.42 -28.12 2.27
CA LEU A 42 18.24 -26.92 2.40
C LEU A 42 17.96 -25.97 1.23
N ILE A 43 18.25 -24.69 1.46
CA ILE A 43 18.23 -23.64 0.45
C ILE A 43 19.59 -22.97 0.34
N GLY A 44 20.07 -22.79 -0.90
CA GLY A 44 21.20 -21.93 -1.22
C GLY A 44 20.73 -20.79 -2.12
N CYS A 45 21.04 -19.54 -1.75
CA CYS A 45 20.65 -18.35 -2.49
C CYS A 45 21.88 -17.61 -3.01
N ALA A 46 21.75 -17.02 -4.21
CA ALA A 46 22.66 -16.00 -4.70
C ALA A 46 21.88 -14.99 -5.55
N GLY A 47 22.37 -13.76 -5.63
CA GLY A 47 21.79 -12.75 -6.50
C GLY A 47 22.81 -11.97 -7.31
N ALA A 48 22.32 -11.32 -8.35
CA ALA A 48 23.07 -10.42 -9.21
C ALA A 48 22.23 -9.21 -9.61
N ILE A 49 22.90 -8.08 -9.82
CA ILE A 49 22.33 -6.84 -10.36
C ILE A 49 22.91 -6.61 -11.75
N GLY A 50 22.06 -6.29 -12.72
CA GLY A 50 22.45 -6.07 -14.11
C GLY A 50 22.83 -7.35 -14.86
N LYS A 51 23.77 -7.21 -15.80
CA LYS A 51 24.29 -8.32 -16.61
C LYS A 51 25.14 -9.24 -15.74
N HIS A 52 24.92 -10.54 -15.86
CA HIS A 52 25.66 -11.56 -15.10
C HIS A 52 25.86 -12.82 -15.93
N ASN A 53 26.84 -13.65 -15.53
CA ASN A 53 27.00 -14.99 -16.04
C ASN A 53 26.07 -15.95 -15.29
N GLN A 54 25.12 -16.56 -16.01
CA GLN A 54 24.13 -17.47 -15.42
C GLN A 54 24.78 -18.69 -14.73
N LYS A 55 25.83 -19.28 -15.32
CA LYS A 55 26.50 -20.46 -14.77
C LYS A 55 27.25 -20.12 -13.48
N GLU A 56 27.84 -18.93 -13.41
CA GLU A 56 28.53 -18.46 -12.21
C GLU A 56 27.55 -18.18 -11.06
N LEU A 57 26.42 -17.52 -11.36
CA LEU A 57 25.37 -17.25 -10.36
C LEU A 57 24.79 -18.55 -9.80
N GLU A 58 24.53 -19.53 -10.68
CA GLU A 58 24.10 -20.87 -10.28
C GLU A 58 25.14 -21.55 -9.37
N LYS A 59 26.43 -21.53 -9.75
CA LYS A 59 27.52 -22.09 -8.92
C LYS A 59 27.56 -21.45 -7.53
N ARG A 60 27.39 -20.12 -7.44
CA ARG A 60 27.31 -19.42 -6.14
C ARG A 60 26.13 -19.88 -5.30
N ALA A 61 24.95 -20.03 -5.89
CA ALA A 61 23.77 -20.52 -5.19
C ALA A 61 23.94 -21.99 -4.72
N ILE A 62 24.58 -22.85 -5.53
CA ILE A 62 24.91 -24.23 -5.14
C ILE A 62 25.89 -24.22 -3.96
N ASN A 63 26.96 -23.42 -4.02
CA ASN A 63 27.92 -23.30 -2.92
C ASN A 63 27.28 -22.79 -1.62
N ALA A 64 26.26 -21.92 -1.73
CA ALA A 64 25.53 -21.41 -0.58
C ALA A 64 24.74 -22.49 0.19
N LEU A 65 24.51 -23.68 -0.38
CA LEU A 65 23.96 -24.82 0.37
C LEU A 65 24.85 -25.22 1.56
N ASN A 66 26.15 -24.97 1.50
CA ASN A 66 27.09 -25.25 2.60
C ASN A 66 26.79 -24.42 3.86
N ASN A 67 25.98 -23.35 3.76
CA ASN A 67 25.50 -22.59 4.91
C ASN A 67 24.43 -23.34 5.72
N ASN A 68 23.96 -24.50 5.25
CA ASN A 68 23.01 -25.37 5.95
C ASN A 68 21.69 -24.67 6.36
N ILE A 69 21.23 -23.70 5.55
CA ILE A 69 19.97 -23.01 5.82
C ILE A 69 18.82 -23.97 5.54
N LYS A 70 18.08 -24.34 6.59
CA LYS A 70 16.93 -25.26 6.49
C LYS A 70 15.76 -24.60 5.74
N TYR A 71 15.27 -25.31 4.74
CA TYR A 71 14.05 -25.02 3.99
C TYR A 71 13.28 -26.33 3.74
N PRO A 72 12.62 -26.90 4.76
CA PRO A 72 11.92 -28.18 4.69
C PRO A 72 10.49 -28.07 4.12
N TYR A 73 10.21 -27.03 3.34
CA TYR A 73 8.88 -26.72 2.84
C TYR A 73 8.71 -27.17 1.39
N GLU A 74 7.47 -27.44 0.99
CA GLU A 74 7.17 -27.84 -0.38
C GLU A 74 7.41 -26.65 -1.35
N ILE A 75 8.18 -26.90 -2.41
CA ILE A 75 8.44 -25.89 -3.44
C ILE A 75 7.24 -25.83 -4.38
N SER A 76 6.83 -24.62 -4.75
CA SER A 76 5.71 -24.41 -5.66
C SER A 76 5.98 -25.13 -6.99
N LYS A 77 4.93 -25.67 -7.60
CA LYS A 77 5.03 -26.56 -8.77
C LYS A 77 3.80 -26.42 -9.66
N ASN A 78 3.96 -26.72 -10.94
CA ASN A 78 2.87 -26.86 -11.92
C ASN A 78 1.89 -25.66 -11.98
N ILE A 79 2.39 -24.43 -11.87
CA ILE A 79 1.58 -23.22 -12.01
C ILE A 79 2.20 -22.29 -13.06
N LYS A 80 1.40 -21.90 -14.05
CA LYS A 80 1.82 -21.00 -15.12
C LYS A 80 0.77 -19.93 -15.33
N ILE A 81 1.11 -18.69 -15.01
CA ILE A 81 0.21 -17.54 -15.12
C ILE A 81 1.02 -16.35 -15.61
N SER A 82 0.49 -15.64 -16.60
CA SER A 82 1.09 -14.43 -17.14
C SER A 82 0.04 -13.33 -17.12
N GLU A 83 0.38 -12.21 -16.48
CA GLU A 83 -0.47 -11.04 -16.33
C GLU A 83 0.31 -9.81 -16.83
N ASP A 84 -0.19 -9.14 -17.86
CA ASP A 84 0.40 -7.94 -18.44
C ASP A 84 -0.61 -6.78 -18.43
N TYR A 85 -0.27 -5.75 -17.66
CA TYR A 85 -1.06 -4.53 -17.53
C TYR A 85 -0.37 -3.32 -18.16
N SER A 86 0.66 -3.56 -18.98
CA SER A 86 1.39 -2.49 -19.65
C SER A 86 0.51 -1.74 -20.63
N GLY A 87 0.16 -0.50 -20.31
CA GLY A 87 -0.43 0.44 -21.26
C GLY A 87 0.59 1.04 -22.22
N GLU A 88 0.10 1.73 -23.25
CA GLU A 88 0.93 2.48 -24.19
C GLU A 88 1.21 3.90 -23.69
N PHE A 89 2.19 4.04 -22.80
CA PHE A 89 2.73 5.35 -22.44
C PHE A 89 3.96 5.69 -23.29
N ASN A 90 3.86 6.76 -24.07
CA ASN A 90 5.01 7.38 -24.71
C ASN A 90 5.71 8.32 -23.71
N GLU A 91 7.00 8.08 -23.48
CA GLU A 91 7.80 8.80 -22.47
C GLU A 91 7.91 10.30 -22.75
N GLU A 92 8.21 10.69 -23.99
CA GLU A 92 8.36 12.11 -24.35
C GLU A 92 7.03 12.86 -24.21
N ARG A 93 5.94 12.23 -24.65
CA ARG A 93 4.59 12.79 -24.51
C ARG A 93 4.24 12.99 -23.04
N ILE A 94 4.51 12.03 -22.15
CA ILE A 94 4.14 12.17 -20.74
C ILE A 94 4.97 13.24 -20.03
N ILE A 95 6.25 13.39 -20.36
CA ILE A 95 7.10 14.47 -19.82
C ILE A 95 6.54 15.85 -20.22
N ASN A 96 6.10 16.01 -21.47
CA ASN A 96 5.49 17.26 -21.94
C ASN A 96 4.16 17.56 -21.21
N GLU A 97 3.35 16.53 -20.95
CA GLU A 97 2.13 16.67 -20.15
C GLU A 97 2.43 17.03 -18.69
N PHE A 98 3.53 16.53 -18.10
CA PHE A 98 3.97 16.92 -16.76
C PHE A 98 4.42 18.40 -16.70
N GLU A 99 5.18 18.89 -17.67
CA GLU A 99 5.54 20.32 -17.70
C GLU A 99 4.30 21.19 -17.85
N LYS A 100 3.34 20.78 -18.69
CA LYS A 100 2.06 21.46 -18.84
C LYS A 100 1.28 21.50 -17.52
N LEU A 101 1.14 20.36 -16.83
CA LEU A 101 0.50 20.29 -15.52
C LEU A 101 1.13 21.28 -14.54
N LEU A 102 2.46 21.27 -14.42
CA LEU A 102 3.18 22.17 -13.53
C LEU A 102 3.00 23.63 -13.91
N SER A 103 2.97 23.94 -15.22
CA SER A 103 2.66 25.29 -15.71
C SER A 103 1.26 25.76 -15.32
N ASP A 104 0.26 24.89 -15.49
CA ASP A 104 -1.11 25.19 -15.12
C ASP A 104 -1.24 25.40 -13.59
N ILE A 105 -0.59 24.55 -12.79
CA ILE A 105 -0.55 24.69 -11.32
C ILE A 105 0.11 26.03 -10.92
N ARG A 106 1.24 26.42 -11.52
CA ARG A 106 1.89 27.71 -11.25
C ARG A 106 0.96 28.90 -11.49
N ASN A 107 0.17 28.83 -12.56
CA ASN A 107 -0.74 29.90 -12.95
C ASN A 107 -1.98 29.96 -12.05
N GLN A 108 -2.55 28.81 -11.68
CA GLN A 108 -3.82 28.74 -10.96
C GLN A 108 -3.66 28.77 -9.44
N GLN A 109 -2.52 28.30 -8.92
CA GLN A 109 -2.23 28.22 -7.48
C GLN A 109 -0.90 28.92 -7.12
N PRO A 110 -0.73 30.22 -7.44
CA PRO A 110 0.54 30.92 -7.26
C PRO A 110 0.97 31.08 -5.80
N GLY A 111 0.05 30.93 -4.84
CA GLY A 111 0.33 30.94 -3.40
C GLY A 111 1.10 29.71 -2.90
N PHE A 112 1.13 28.63 -3.69
CA PHE A 112 1.78 27.38 -3.32
C PHE A 112 3.02 27.10 -4.17
N SER A 113 3.89 26.27 -3.63
CA SER A 113 5.03 25.68 -4.31
C SER A 113 4.91 24.16 -4.22
N PHE A 114 5.17 23.49 -5.33
CA PHE A 114 5.14 22.03 -5.39
C PHE A 114 6.54 21.48 -5.61
N SER A 115 6.84 20.34 -5.01
CA SER A 115 8.12 19.65 -5.18
C SER A 115 7.94 18.14 -5.14
N HIS A 116 9.05 17.40 -5.22
CA HIS A 116 9.13 15.94 -5.21
C HIS A 116 9.18 15.35 -6.63
N LYS A 117 8.31 14.42 -7.03
CA LYS A 117 8.55 13.57 -8.22
C LYS A 117 7.30 13.18 -8.99
N LEU A 118 7.46 13.10 -10.30
CA LEU A 118 6.49 12.50 -11.22
C LEU A 118 7.21 11.39 -11.99
N ASN A 119 6.71 10.15 -11.89
CA ASN A 119 7.38 8.97 -12.43
C ASN A 119 6.52 8.27 -13.48
N LEU A 120 7.16 7.81 -14.55
CA LEU A 120 6.66 6.73 -15.40
C LEU A 120 7.44 5.46 -15.05
N ILE A 121 6.73 4.41 -14.64
CA ILE A 121 7.32 3.16 -14.15
C ILE A 121 6.88 2.01 -15.05
N GLU A 122 7.85 1.25 -15.56
CA GLU A 122 7.69 -0.06 -16.18
C GLU A 122 8.27 -1.12 -15.23
N LYS A 123 7.48 -2.12 -14.86
CA LYS A 123 7.84 -3.14 -13.89
C LYS A 123 7.62 -4.53 -14.48
N GLU A 124 8.55 -5.44 -14.22
CA GLU A 124 8.42 -6.85 -14.58
C GLU A 124 8.92 -7.74 -13.44
N ASN A 125 8.14 -8.74 -13.07
CA ASN A 125 8.51 -9.76 -12.11
C ASN A 125 8.30 -11.14 -12.72
N ILE A 126 9.33 -11.99 -12.65
CA ILE A 126 9.29 -13.36 -13.16
C ILE A 126 9.75 -14.32 -12.07
N LEU A 127 8.98 -15.37 -11.80
CA LEU A 127 9.39 -16.50 -10.97
C LEU A 127 9.27 -17.78 -11.78
N THR A 128 10.39 -18.50 -11.96
CA THR A 128 10.43 -19.76 -12.72
C THR A 128 11.18 -20.84 -11.94
N ASN A 129 10.78 -22.10 -12.06
CA ASN A 129 11.55 -23.21 -11.49
C ASN A 129 11.46 -24.52 -12.30
N ASP A 130 12.34 -25.47 -11.96
CA ASP A 130 12.40 -26.78 -12.63
C ASP A 130 11.18 -27.69 -12.37
N ASN A 131 10.29 -27.30 -11.46
CA ASN A 131 9.05 -28.01 -11.12
C ASN A 131 7.83 -27.46 -11.88
N GLY A 132 8.04 -26.72 -12.97
CA GLY A 132 6.96 -26.24 -13.83
C GLY A 132 6.27 -24.95 -13.36
N VAL A 133 6.90 -24.19 -12.46
CA VAL A 133 6.47 -22.81 -12.16
C VAL A 133 6.94 -21.86 -13.26
N ASP A 134 6.01 -21.05 -13.80
CA ASP A 134 6.30 -19.91 -14.68
C ASP A 134 5.28 -18.79 -14.43
N LEU A 135 5.61 -17.90 -13.49
CA LEU A 135 4.78 -16.77 -13.08
C LEU A 135 5.38 -15.48 -13.61
N ARG A 136 4.59 -14.71 -14.36
CA ARG A 136 5.05 -13.48 -15.00
C ARG A 136 4.06 -12.36 -14.76
N TYR A 137 4.56 -11.27 -14.20
CA TYR A 137 3.83 -10.03 -14.01
C TYR A 137 4.55 -8.91 -14.75
N LYS A 138 3.80 -8.07 -15.46
CA LYS A 138 4.31 -6.87 -16.11
C LYS A 138 3.30 -5.74 -16.00
N ASP A 139 3.79 -4.53 -15.81
CA ASP A 139 2.94 -3.34 -15.69
C ASP A 139 3.69 -2.08 -16.17
N LYS A 140 2.91 -1.08 -16.56
CA LYS A 140 3.37 0.27 -16.87
C LYS A 140 2.37 1.30 -16.37
N TYR A 141 2.80 2.14 -15.43
CA TYR A 141 1.92 3.10 -14.74
C TYR A 141 2.65 4.40 -14.40
N ILE A 142 1.86 5.41 -14.03
CA ILE A 142 2.33 6.71 -13.57
C ILE A 142 2.19 6.77 -12.06
N GLN A 143 3.20 7.38 -11.42
CA GLN A 143 3.18 7.73 -10.01
C GLN A 143 3.49 9.21 -9.86
N LEU A 144 2.52 10.00 -9.41
CA LEU A 144 2.72 11.41 -9.06
C LEU A 144 2.77 11.50 -7.54
N GLU A 145 3.80 12.18 -7.04
CA GLU A 145 3.96 12.48 -5.63
C GLU A 145 4.41 13.93 -5.56
N LEU A 146 3.50 14.83 -5.22
CA LEU A 146 3.77 16.26 -5.13
C LEU A 146 3.59 16.70 -3.68
N VAL A 147 4.69 17.15 -3.09
CA VAL A 147 4.69 17.83 -1.79
C VAL A 147 4.25 19.27 -2.02
N ILE A 148 3.32 19.74 -1.19
CA ILE A 148 2.75 21.08 -1.25
C ILE A 148 3.34 21.91 -0.12
N LYS A 149 3.79 23.12 -0.46
CA LYS A 149 4.24 24.13 0.48
C LYS A 149 3.47 25.42 0.25
N ASP A 150 2.83 25.93 1.29
CA ASP A 150 2.31 27.29 1.32
C ASP A 150 3.50 28.25 1.42
N LYS A 151 3.59 29.21 0.50
CA LYS A 151 4.70 30.17 0.47
C LYS A 151 4.68 31.13 1.66
N SER A 152 3.53 31.29 2.31
CA SER A 152 3.39 32.09 3.54
C SER A 152 3.75 31.30 4.81
N SER A 153 3.83 29.97 4.73
CA SER A 153 4.14 29.09 5.85
C SER A 153 5.65 28.94 6.06
N SER A 154 6.06 28.87 7.33
CA SER A 154 7.43 28.52 7.73
C SER A 154 7.72 27.01 7.69
N ASN A 155 6.69 26.16 7.49
CA ASN A 155 6.83 24.71 7.44
C ASN A 155 7.66 24.24 6.24
N LEU A 156 8.25 23.06 6.34
CA LEU A 156 8.91 22.43 5.18
C LEU A 156 7.90 21.85 4.17
N MET A 157 6.74 21.41 4.67
CA MET A 157 5.64 20.83 3.92
C MET A 157 4.33 21.19 4.63
N ASP A 158 3.30 21.52 3.86
CA ASP A 158 1.97 21.85 4.35
C ASP A 158 0.89 20.89 3.82
N GLY A 159 1.24 20.01 2.87
CA GLY A 159 0.32 19.07 2.24
C GLY A 159 1.06 18.13 1.29
N PHE A 160 0.36 17.13 0.77
CA PHE A 160 0.82 16.34 -0.37
C PHE A 160 -0.38 15.88 -1.20
N ILE A 161 -0.14 15.67 -2.49
CA ILE A 161 -1.07 14.98 -3.39
C ILE A 161 -0.32 13.82 -4.02
N SER A 162 -0.98 12.67 -4.09
CA SER A 162 -0.43 11.49 -4.74
C SER A 162 -1.42 10.89 -5.72
N TYR A 163 -0.89 10.28 -6.77
CA TYR A 163 -1.63 9.55 -7.78
C TYR A 163 -0.81 8.33 -8.20
N VAL A 164 -1.43 7.16 -8.25
CA VAL A 164 -0.84 5.98 -8.88
C VAL A 164 -1.87 5.37 -9.80
N GLY A 165 -1.56 5.29 -11.09
CA GLY A 165 -2.56 4.89 -12.07
C GLY A 165 -2.00 4.53 -13.44
N ARG A 166 -2.77 3.75 -14.19
CA ARG A 166 -2.47 3.35 -15.59
C ARG A 166 -3.05 4.31 -16.62
N GLU A 167 -3.66 5.40 -16.17
CA GLU A 167 -4.20 6.46 -17.01
C GLU A 167 -3.59 7.81 -16.61
N TYR A 168 -3.72 8.81 -17.46
CA TYR A 168 -3.32 10.18 -17.13
C TYR A 168 -4.31 11.16 -17.70
N ASP A 169 -4.84 12.02 -16.84
CA ASP A 169 -5.74 13.10 -17.22
C ASP A 169 -5.31 14.39 -16.52
N ASN A 170 -4.63 15.26 -17.27
CA ASN A 170 -4.14 16.55 -16.78
C ASN A 170 -5.25 17.39 -16.13
N LYS A 171 -6.46 17.37 -16.68
CA LYS A 171 -7.56 18.20 -16.18
C LYS A 171 -8.06 17.67 -14.84
N LYS A 172 -8.22 16.35 -14.70
CA LYS A 172 -8.61 15.73 -13.42
C LYS A 172 -7.57 16.01 -12.34
N ILE A 173 -6.28 15.82 -12.65
CA ILE A 173 -5.19 16.08 -11.71
C ILE A 173 -5.19 17.55 -11.27
N LEU A 174 -5.27 18.48 -12.23
CA LEU A 174 -5.27 19.91 -11.94
C LEU A 174 -6.49 20.33 -11.11
N ASN A 175 -7.67 19.78 -11.40
CA ASN A 175 -8.89 20.06 -10.64
C ASN A 175 -8.74 19.66 -9.16
N GLU A 176 -8.14 18.51 -8.88
CA GLU A 176 -7.88 18.09 -7.50
C GLU A 176 -6.83 18.95 -6.81
N VAL A 177 -5.75 19.30 -7.50
CA VAL A 177 -4.76 20.23 -6.95
C VAL A 177 -5.43 21.54 -6.57
N ASN A 178 -6.32 22.05 -7.43
CA ASN A 178 -7.08 23.25 -7.13
C ASN A 178 -8.05 23.07 -5.95
N GLU A 179 -8.81 21.98 -5.91
CA GLU A 179 -9.74 21.70 -4.81
C GLU A 179 -9.00 21.65 -3.47
N PHE A 180 -7.89 20.92 -3.41
CA PHE A 180 -7.03 20.84 -2.24
C PHE A 180 -6.53 22.22 -1.80
N CYS A 181 -5.91 22.98 -2.71
CA CYS A 181 -5.33 24.29 -2.40
C CYS A 181 -6.40 25.32 -1.97
N ASN A 182 -7.56 25.30 -2.63
CA ASN A 182 -8.68 26.16 -2.28
C ASN A 182 -9.22 25.82 -0.88
N ALA A 183 -9.43 24.54 -0.59
CA ALA A 183 -9.85 24.09 0.73
C ALA A 183 -8.78 24.40 1.79
N PHE A 184 -7.49 24.32 1.44
CA PHE A 184 -6.39 24.63 2.36
C PHE A 184 -6.41 26.10 2.81
N ASN A 185 -6.71 27.00 1.87
CA ASN A 185 -6.84 28.42 2.15
C ASN A 185 -8.13 28.77 2.90
N ASN A 186 -9.19 27.96 2.76
CA ASN A 186 -10.43 28.14 3.51
C ASN A 186 -10.33 27.52 4.91
N LYS A 187 -9.98 28.32 5.91
CA LYS A 187 -9.92 27.85 7.31
C LYS A 187 -11.33 27.74 7.90
N VAL A 188 -11.64 26.62 8.55
CA VAL A 188 -12.92 26.36 9.22
C VAL A 188 -12.69 25.87 10.65
N GLU A 189 -13.68 26.07 11.51
CA GLU A 189 -13.64 25.61 12.90
C GLU A 189 -13.90 24.11 13.01
N LEU A 190 -13.29 23.47 14.01
CA LEU A 190 -13.62 22.09 14.38
C LEU A 190 -15.06 22.02 14.92
N PRO A 191 -15.91 21.09 14.45
CA PRO A 191 -17.23 20.89 15.02
C PRO A 191 -17.17 20.59 16.53
N LYS A 192 -18.10 21.16 17.33
CA LYS A 192 -18.08 21.10 18.80
C LYS A 192 -18.43 19.73 19.42
N ASN A 193 -18.44 18.66 18.63
CA ASN A 193 -18.73 17.30 19.09
C ASN A 193 -17.44 16.57 19.45
N LYS A 194 -17.44 15.87 20.59
CA LYS A 194 -16.28 15.08 21.03
C LYS A 194 -16.05 13.81 20.21
N LYS A 195 -17.12 13.26 19.62
CA LYS A 195 -17.07 12.07 18.77
C LYS A 195 -17.57 12.43 17.39
N LEU A 196 -16.72 12.29 16.38
CA LEU A 196 -16.99 12.70 15.00
C LEU A 196 -16.64 11.58 14.01
N PRO A 197 -17.28 11.55 12.82
CA PRO A 197 -16.84 10.70 11.73
C PRO A 197 -15.44 11.13 11.27
N VAL A 198 -14.49 10.21 11.36
CA VAL A 198 -13.12 10.37 10.87
C VAL A 198 -12.96 9.49 9.64
N ILE A 199 -12.41 10.08 8.58
CA ILE A 199 -12.17 9.45 7.29
C ILE A 199 -10.67 9.31 7.09
N PHE A 200 -10.24 8.08 6.87
CA PHE A 200 -8.91 7.78 6.33
C PHE A 200 -9.06 7.34 4.88
N SER A 201 -8.09 7.68 4.04
CA SER A 201 -7.89 6.95 2.78
C SER A 201 -7.59 5.48 3.11
N THR A 202 -8.14 4.53 2.35
CA THR A 202 -7.78 3.11 2.50
C THR A 202 -6.30 2.81 2.19
N GLY A 203 -5.60 3.72 1.53
CA GLY A 203 -4.15 3.65 1.32
C GLY A 203 -3.34 4.01 2.57
N GLU A 204 -3.96 4.65 3.57
CA GLU A 204 -3.29 5.01 4.82
C GLU A 204 -3.01 3.77 5.68
N GLN A 205 -1.73 3.56 6.00
CA GLN A 205 -1.31 2.41 6.79
C GLN A 205 -1.59 2.57 8.28
N LEU A 206 -1.69 3.80 8.78
CA LEU A 206 -1.86 4.09 10.20
C LEU A 206 -3.05 3.33 10.83
N PRO A 207 -4.29 3.39 10.31
CA PRO A 207 -5.41 2.61 10.85
C PRO A 207 -5.23 1.09 10.70
N MET A 208 -4.40 0.64 9.75
CA MET A 208 -4.15 -0.77 9.46
C MET A 208 -2.99 -1.39 10.26
N MET A 209 -2.16 -0.57 10.89
CA MET A 209 -0.90 -1.00 11.50
C MET A 209 -1.09 -2.07 12.57
N LYS A 210 -2.16 -1.99 13.37
CA LYS A 210 -2.43 -3.03 14.39
C LYS A 210 -2.75 -4.38 13.77
N PHE A 211 -3.46 -4.43 12.64
CA PHE A 211 -3.71 -5.68 11.91
C PHE A 211 -2.45 -6.24 11.27
N LEU A 212 -1.58 -5.39 10.70
CA LEU A 212 -0.29 -5.84 10.20
C LEU A 212 0.56 -6.49 11.32
N LYS A 213 0.61 -5.86 12.50
CA LYS A 213 1.36 -6.40 13.66
C LYS A 213 0.74 -7.69 14.22
N ASP A 214 -0.58 -7.70 14.43
CA ASP A 214 -1.25 -8.74 15.20
C ASP A 214 -1.75 -9.92 14.33
N LEU A 215 -1.98 -9.73 13.04
CA LEU A 215 -2.23 -10.83 12.10
C LEU A 215 -0.95 -11.36 11.46
N HIS A 216 0.23 -10.90 11.88
CA HIS A 216 1.50 -11.48 11.46
C HIS A 216 1.63 -12.91 11.99
N GLY A 217 1.81 -13.90 11.10
CA GLY A 217 1.80 -15.32 11.42
C GLY A 217 2.71 -15.75 12.57
N HIS A 218 3.87 -15.09 12.76
CA HIS A 218 4.72 -15.37 13.91
C HIS A 218 4.12 -14.89 15.23
N SER A 219 3.64 -13.65 15.28
CA SER A 219 3.06 -13.06 16.50
C SER A 219 1.74 -13.73 16.86
N PHE A 220 0.95 -14.10 15.85
CA PHE A 220 -0.30 -14.82 16.01
C PHE A 220 -0.07 -16.24 16.53
N GLY A 221 0.81 -17.02 15.87
CA GLY A 221 1.08 -18.40 16.24
C GLY A 221 1.82 -18.57 17.58
N SER A 222 2.67 -17.61 17.95
CA SER A 222 3.34 -17.58 19.27
C SER A 222 2.47 -17.05 20.40
N LYS A 223 1.22 -16.63 20.10
CA LYS A 223 0.25 -16.04 21.04
C LYS A 223 0.69 -14.71 21.67
N SER A 224 1.63 -13.98 21.06
CA SER A 224 2.00 -12.62 21.48
C SER A 224 1.08 -11.55 20.89
N SER A 225 0.32 -11.88 19.85
CA SER A 225 -0.69 -11.03 19.24
C SER A 225 -1.96 -10.89 20.10
N LEU A 226 -2.50 -9.67 20.18
CA LEU A 226 -3.79 -9.36 20.80
C LEU A 226 -4.99 -10.09 20.15
N LEU A 227 -4.82 -10.53 18.90
CA LEU A 227 -5.87 -11.19 18.10
C LEU A 227 -5.79 -12.72 18.14
N SER A 228 -4.69 -13.29 18.63
CA SER A 228 -4.47 -14.75 18.67
C SER A 228 -5.54 -15.49 19.49
N GLU A 229 -5.87 -14.99 20.67
CA GLU A 229 -6.91 -15.55 21.57
C GLU A 229 -8.35 -15.28 21.09
N LYS A 230 -8.48 -14.51 20.02
CA LYS A 230 -9.76 -14.14 19.40
C LYS A 230 -10.02 -14.92 18.11
N LEU A 231 -9.18 -15.91 17.79
CA LEU A 231 -9.42 -16.84 16.70
C LEU A 231 -10.84 -17.43 16.78
N ASN A 232 -11.55 -17.40 15.65
CA ASN A 232 -12.96 -17.81 15.51
C ASN A 232 -13.98 -17.03 16.34
N LYS A 233 -13.60 -15.94 16.99
CA LYS A 233 -14.52 -15.06 17.71
C LYS A 233 -14.87 -13.86 16.84
N LYS A 234 -16.12 -13.42 16.91
CA LYS A 234 -16.56 -12.14 16.36
C LYS A 234 -16.22 -11.05 17.36
N VAL A 235 -15.28 -10.18 16.99
CA VAL A 235 -14.79 -9.07 17.85
C VAL A 235 -14.85 -7.72 17.14
N PHE A 236 -15.28 -7.72 15.88
CA PHE A 236 -15.44 -6.55 15.05
C PHE A 236 -16.86 -6.53 14.45
N ASN A 237 -17.16 -5.44 13.74
CA ASN A 237 -18.45 -5.18 13.12
C ASN A 237 -18.81 -6.26 12.09
N ASP A 238 -20.09 -6.57 11.91
CA ASP A 238 -20.54 -7.53 10.88
C ASP A 238 -20.26 -7.06 9.46
N LYS A 239 -20.13 -5.75 9.24
CA LYS A 239 -19.74 -5.16 7.95
C LYS A 239 -18.24 -5.17 7.71
N PHE A 240 -17.43 -5.50 8.71
CA PHE A 240 -15.97 -5.47 8.60
C PHE A 240 -15.42 -6.82 8.10
N THR A 241 -14.87 -6.80 6.89
CA THR A 241 -14.13 -7.94 6.32
C THR A 241 -12.77 -7.46 5.87
N LEU A 242 -11.71 -8.16 6.26
CA LEU A 242 -10.31 -7.85 5.98
C LEU A 242 -9.65 -9.02 5.27
N TYR A 243 -8.98 -8.75 4.16
CA TYR A 243 -8.33 -9.76 3.35
C TYR A 243 -6.99 -9.28 2.80
N GLN A 244 -6.11 -10.23 2.48
CA GLN A 244 -4.97 -9.97 1.66
C GLN A 244 -5.40 -9.76 0.21
N ASN A 245 -4.85 -8.75 -0.45
CA ASN A 245 -5.10 -8.47 -1.85
C ASN A 245 -3.80 -8.41 -2.63
N ARG A 246 -3.63 -9.31 -3.59
CA ARG A 246 -2.55 -9.27 -4.58
C ARG A 246 -3.08 -9.09 -6.00
N ASN A 247 -4.34 -8.68 -6.18
CA ASN A 247 -4.90 -8.45 -7.50
C ASN A 247 -4.11 -7.32 -8.19
N PRO A 248 -3.35 -7.61 -9.26
CA PRO A 248 -2.45 -6.61 -9.83
C PRO A 248 -3.21 -5.43 -10.42
N LYS A 249 -4.47 -5.62 -10.85
CA LYS A 249 -5.34 -4.53 -11.32
C LYS A 249 -5.46 -3.40 -10.29
N GLU A 250 -5.51 -3.75 -9.01
CA GLU A 250 -5.67 -2.79 -7.92
C GLU A 250 -4.32 -2.37 -7.33
N THR A 251 -3.39 -3.32 -7.17
CA THR A 251 -2.17 -3.09 -6.37
C THR A 251 -0.97 -2.60 -7.16
N MET A 252 -0.95 -2.81 -8.49
CA MET A 252 0.24 -2.62 -9.34
C MET A 252 1.47 -3.40 -8.83
N GLU A 253 1.20 -4.51 -8.14
CA GLU A 253 2.18 -5.45 -7.61
C GLU A 253 1.97 -6.86 -8.18
N PRO A 254 2.99 -7.74 -8.12
CA PRO A 254 2.84 -9.12 -8.57
C PRO A 254 1.73 -9.88 -7.83
N PHE A 255 0.96 -10.67 -8.57
CA PHE A 255 -0.12 -11.53 -8.05
C PHE A 255 0.35 -12.74 -7.23
N PHE A 256 1.66 -12.92 -7.13
CA PHE A 256 2.32 -14.01 -6.42
C PHE A 256 3.30 -13.46 -5.39
N ASP A 257 3.56 -14.25 -4.36
CA ASP A 257 4.55 -13.91 -3.34
C ASP A 257 5.97 -14.41 -3.70
N ALA A 258 6.96 -14.12 -2.85
CA ALA A 258 8.34 -14.50 -3.11
C ALA A 258 8.60 -16.02 -3.09
N GLU A 259 7.64 -16.84 -2.66
CA GLU A 259 7.69 -18.32 -2.68
C GLU A 259 6.85 -18.91 -3.82
N GLY A 260 6.30 -18.05 -4.70
CA GLY A 260 5.45 -18.46 -5.82
C GLY A 260 4.06 -18.93 -5.42
N VAL A 261 3.56 -18.50 -4.25
CA VAL A 261 2.18 -18.77 -3.82
C VAL A 261 1.24 -17.80 -4.53
N VAL A 262 0.18 -18.34 -5.13
CA VAL A 262 -0.92 -17.61 -5.76
C VAL A 262 -2.21 -18.07 -5.11
N ASN A 263 -2.99 -17.12 -4.57
CA ASN A 263 -4.30 -17.42 -4.00
C ASN A 263 -5.39 -17.31 -5.08
N ASP A 264 -6.47 -18.06 -4.91
CA ASP A 264 -7.64 -17.97 -5.79
C ASP A 264 -8.20 -16.55 -5.80
N GLY A 265 -8.47 -16.03 -7.01
CA GLY A 265 -8.91 -14.64 -7.19
C GLY A 265 -7.91 -13.58 -6.69
N TYR A 266 -6.65 -13.96 -6.42
CA TYR A 266 -5.59 -13.11 -5.86
C TYR A 266 -5.88 -12.57 -4.46
N VAL A 267 -6.80 -13.19 -3.72
CA VAL A 267 -7.21 -12.73 -2.39
C VAL A 267 -7.16 -13.84 -1.34
N TYR A 268 -6.97 -13.47 -0.07
CA TYR A 268 -7.09 -14.40 1.04
C TYR A 268 -7.72 -13.73 2.26
N THR A 269 -8.90 -14.20 2.68
CA THR A 269 -9.65 -13.59 3.80
C THR A 269 -9.04 -13.94 5.16
N LEU A 270 -8.79 -12.92 5.97
CA LEU A 270 -8.23 -13.05 7.33
C LEU A 270 -9.27 -12.80 8.42
N ILE A 271 -10.18 -11.86 8.16
CA ILE A 271 -11.33 -11.54 9.01
C ILE A 271 -12.55 -11.47 8.11
N GLU A 272 -13.62 -12.18 8.45
CA GLU A 272 -14.86 -12.20 7.70
C GLU A 272 -16.03 -11.81 8.60
N ASN A 273 -16.78 -10.79 8.20
CA ASN A 273 -17.95 -10.28 8.93
C ASN A 273 -17.68 -10.09 10.44
N GLY A 274 -16.50 -9.56 10.74
CA GLY A 274 -15.99 -9.26 12.06
C GLY A 274 -15.42 -10.45 12.85
N LYS A 275 -15.43 -11.66 12.27
CA LYS A 275 -14.87 -12.88 12.85
C LYS A 275 -13.43 -13.10 12.37
N ILE A 276 -12.50 -13.29 13.30
CA ILE A 276 -11.11 -13.57 12.98
C ILE A 276 -10.97 -15.03 12.52
N LEU A 277 -10.48 -15.24 11.30
CA LEU A 277 -10.33 -16.57 10.70
C LEU A 277 -8.90 -17.09 10.78
N THR A 278 -7.91 -16.24 10.47
CA THR A 278 -6.49 -16.62 10.47
C THR A 278 -5.59 -15.38 10.43
N SER A 279 -4.31 -15.57 10.74
CA SER A 279 -3.21 -14.67 10.40
C SER A 279 -2.73 -14.86 8.96
N TYR A 280 -1.93 -13.91 8.47
CA TYR A 280 -1.20 -14.06 7.21
C TYR A 280 0.16 -14.75 7.42
N THR A 281 0.59 -15.58 6.46
CA THR A 281 1.72 -16.50 6.60
C THR A 281 2.51 -16.69 5.29
N ASP A 282 3.75 -17.12 5.45
CA ASP A 282 4.59 -17.76 4.44
C ASP A 282 4.64 -19.28 4.71
N LYS A 283 5.34 -20.06 3.86
CA LYS A 283 5.47 -21.51 4.08
C LYS A 283 6.09 -21.86 5.43
N LYS A 284 7.05 -21.07 5.89
CA LYS A 284 7.74 -21.28 7.17
C LYS A 284 6.78 -21.11 8.35
N THR A 285 6.10 -19.98 8.45
CA THR A 285 5.21 -19.64 9.57
C THR A 285 3.93 -20.48 9.54
N SER A 286 3.38 -20.75 8.36
CA SER A 286 2.28 -21.72 8.18
C SER A 286 2.64 -23.07 8.79
N LYS A 287 3.80 -23.63 8.42
CA LYS A 287 4.23 -24.94 8.93
C LYS A 287 4.58 -24.92 10.41
N LEU A 288 5.28 -23.88 10.88
CA LEU A 288 5.76 -23.77 12.26
C LEU A 288 4.61 -23.73 13.26
N TYR A 289 3.52 -23.03 12.93
CA TYR A 289 2.39 -22.80 13.83
C TYR A 289 1.13 -23.56 13.45
N ASN A 290 1.19 -24.44 12.44
CA ASN A 290 0.04 -25.16 11.90
C ASN A 290 -1.11 -24.22 11.49
N LEU A 291 -0.75 -23.14 10.80
CA LEU A 291 -1.67 -22.14 10.28
C LEU A 291 -1.83 -22.33 8.76
N PRO A 292 -2.96 -21.88 8.15
CA PRO A 292 -3.10 -21.87 6.70
C PRO A 292 -1.97 -21.12 6.01
N LEU A 293 -1.57 -21.56 4.81
CA LEU A 293 -0.63 -20.83 3.94
C LEU A 293 -1.39 -19.76 3.18
N THR A 294 -1.07 -18.49 3.40
CA THR A 294 -1.85 -17.36 2.84
C THR A 294 -1.09 -16.51 1.81
N GLY A 295 0.18 -16.86 1.51
CA GLY A 295 0.94 -16.24 0.42
C GLY A 295 1.44 -14.82 0.70
N SER A 296 2.14 -14.64 1.82
CA SER A 296 2.71 -13.34 2.22
C SER A 296 4.24 -13.31 2.23
N ALA A 297 4.92 -14.24 1.55
CA ALA A 297 6.38 -14.22 1.55
C ALA A 297 6.96 -13.02 0.79
N GLY A 298 7.97 -12.39 1.39
CA GLY A 298 8.87 -11.43 0.77
C GLY A 298 10.30 -11.97 0.72
N ALA A 299 11.12 -11.43 -0.18
CA ALA A 299 12.54 -11.75 -0.23
C ALA A 299 13.33 -10.61 -0.88
N GLU A 300 14.52 -10.36 -0.36
CA GLU A 300 15.55 -9.68 -1.14
C GLU A 300 15.96 -10.53 -2.34
N TYR A 301 16.54 -9.88 -3.35
CA TYR A 301 16.90 -10.56 -4.61
C TYR A 301 17.96 -11.66 -4.41
N ASP A 302 18.80 -11.58 -3.38
CA ASP A 302 19.79 -12.59 -2.99
C ASP A 302 19.43 -13.33 -1.68
N GLY A 303 18.23 -13.07 -1.15
CA GLY A 303 17.78 -13.57 0.15
C GLY A 303 16.96 -14.86 0.11
N VAL A 304 16.84 -15.49 1.28
CA VAL A 304 15.90 -16.58 1.54
C VAL A 304 14.51 -15.96 1.77
N PRO A 305 13.43 -16.48 1.14
CA PRO A 305 12.09 -16.01 1.43
C PRO A 305 11.71 -16.12 2.91
N SER A 306 10.98 -15.12 3.38
CA SER A 306 10.43 -15.08 4.73
C SER A 306 9.13 -14.28 4.75
N LEU A 307 8.39 -14.36 5.85
CA LEU A 307 7.13 -13.64 6.01
C LEU A 307 7.33 -12.14 5.81
N GLY A 308 6.75 -11.62 4.74
CA GLY A 308 6.74 -10.21 4.40
C GLY A 308 5.46 -9.52 4.87
N MET A 309 5.40 -8.21 4.64
CA MET A 309 4.19 -7.44 4.90
C MET A 309 3.10 -7.85 3.92
N ALA A 310 1.91 -8.14 4.45
CA ALA A 310 0.74 -8.40 3.64
C ALA A 310 0.16 -7.09 3.08
N ASN A 311 -0.27 -7.10 1.81
CA ASN A 311 -1.12 -6.04 1.28
C ASN A 311 -2.56 -6.32 1.75
N LEU A 312 -3.03 -5.54 2.72
CA LEU A 312 -4.33 -5.72 3.36
C LEU A 312 -5.35 -4.75 2.76
N LYS A 313 -6.55 -5.25 2.50
CA LYS A 313 -7.69 -4.46 2.02
C LYS A 313 -8.93 -4.77 2.85
N ILE A 314 -9.70 -3.73 3.15
CA ILE A 314 -11.01 -3.83 3.79
C ILE A 314 -12.06 -3.92 2.68
N LYS A 315 -13.05 -4.80 2.85
CA LYS A 315 -14.17 -4.92 1.91
C LYS A 315 -14.96 -3.61 1.86
N GLU A 316 -15.17 -3.14 0.64
CA GLU A 316 -15.98 -1.97 0.31
C GLU A 316 -17.47 -2.27 0.54
N SER A 317 -18.24 -1.23 0.89
CA SER A 317 -19.70 -1.29 0.92
C SER A 317 -20.30 -0.82 -0.40
N GLU A 318 -21.60 -1.02 -0.59
CA GLU A 318 -22.34 -0.50 -1.75
C GLU A 318 -22.69 1.00 -1.65
N LYS A 319 -22.26 1.67 -0.57
CA LYS A 319 -22.60 3.06 -0.26
C LYS A 319 -21.48 4.02 -0.61
N THR A 320 -21.83 5.23 -1.06
CA THR A 320 -20.85 6.33 -1.18
C THR A 320 -20.44 6.88 0.18
N ALA A 321 -19.35 7.65 0.24
CA ALA A 321 -18.93 8.33 1.45
C ALA A 321 -20.05 9.23 2.00
N LYS A 322 -20.73 9.98 1.14
CA LYS A 322 -21.91 10.80 1.49
C LYS A 322 -23.07 9.98 2.07
N GLU A 323 -23.38 8.82 1.49
CA GLU A 323 -24.42 7.91 1.99
C GLU A 323 -24.05 7.27 3.34
N LEU A 324 -22.76 7.03 3.57
CA LEU A 324 -22.25 6.54 4.85
C LEU A 324 -22.31 7.62 5.94
N LEU A 325 -21.98 8.87 5.60
CA LEU A 325 -22.03 10.02 6.50
C LEU A 325 -23.45 10.50 6.81
N GLN A 326 -24.44 10.14 5.99
CA GLN A 326 -25.86 10.46 6.23
C GLN A 326 -26.14 11.96 6.44
N GLY A 327 -25.37 12.82 5.74
CA GLY A 327 -25.49 14.28 5.82
C GLY A 327 -24.68 14.93 6.94
N GLU A 328 -23.97 14.15 7.76
CA GLU A 328 -22.98 14.69 8.71
C GLU A 328 -21.69 15.10 7.98
N LEU A 329 -21.02 16.14 8.48
CA LEU A 329 -19.67 16.47 8.05
C LEU A 329 -18.66 15.60 8.80
N GLY A 330 -17.67 15.07 8.10
CA GLY A 330 -16.60 14.28 8.67
C GLY A 330 -15.23 14.96 8.56
N ILE A 331 -14.25 14.36 9.22
CA ILE A 331 -12.86 14.82 9.25
C ILE A 331 -12.05 13.93 8.32
N LEU A 332 -11.70 14.44 7.14
CA LEU A 332 -10.77 13.76 6.24
C LEU A 332 -9.33 14.02 6.70
N VAL A 333 -8.68 12.95 7.17
CA VAL A 333 -7.28 12.99 7.62
C VAL A 333 -6.37 12.89 6.42
N VAL A 334 -5.45 13.87 6.29
CA VAL A 334 -4.45 13.89 5.21
C VAL A 334 -3.04 13.68 5.77
N ILE A 335 -2.70 14.33 6.88
CA ILE A 335 -1.41 14.13 7.55
C ILE A 335 -1.67 13.83 9.02
N ALA A 336 -1.32 12.60 9.42
CA ALA A 336 -1.30 12.17 10.80
C ALA A 336 0.01 11.44 11.09
N ALA A 337 0.83 12.01 11.96
CA ALA A 337 2.15 11.49 12.29
C ALA A 337 2.45 11.60 13.78
N GLY A 338 3.21 10.65 14.33
CA GLY A 338 3.62 10.63 15.74
C GLY A 338 2.70 9.83 16.67
N GLY A 339 1.65 9.21 16.14
CA GLY A 339 0.80 8.25 16.85
C GLY A 339 1.12 6.78 16.57
N ASP A 340 0.63 5.88 17.43
CA ASP A 340 0.67 4.42 17.25
C ASP A 340 -0.47 3.78 18.08
N PHE A 341 -0.55 2.46 18.01
CA PHE A 341 -1.30 1.61 18.90
C PHE A 341 -0.43 1.14 20.06
N THR A 342 -1.01 1.20 21.26
CA THR A 342 -0.51 0.46 22.43
C THR A 342 -0.66 -1.06 22.24
N PRO A 343 0.04 -1.91 23.03
CA PRO A 343 -0.16 -3.36 23.00
C PRO A 343 -1.63 -3.78 23.19
N GLU A 344 -2.37 -3.08 24.06
CA GLU A 344 -3.79 -3.28 24.37
C GLU A 344 -4.74 -2.79 23.26
N GLY A 345 -4.19 -2.15 22.22
CA GLY A 345 -4.94 -1.69 21.05
C GLY A 345 -5.52 -0.28 21.17
N ASN A 346 -5.19 0.49 22.22
CA ASN A 346 -5.53 1.92 22.27
C ASN A 346 -4.74 2.68 21.22
N PHE A 347 -5.41 3.54 20.47
CA PHE A 347 -4.88 4.33 19.38
C PHE A 347 -4.98 5.81 19.71
N ALA A 348 -3.92 6.57 19.45
CA ALA A 348 -3.98 8.01 19.41
C ALA A 348 -2.93 8.56 18.45
N THR A 349 -3.27 9.62 17.72
CA THR A 349 -2.32 10.33 16.86
C THR A 349 -2.66 11.81 16.82
N PRO A 350 -1.65 12.70 16.80
CA PRO A 350 -1.88 14.05 16.30
C PRO A 350 -2.09 14.02 14.78
N VAL A 351 -2.87 14.98 14.32
CA VAL A 351 -3.26 15.20 12.93
C VAL A 351 -2.87 16.62 12.57
N GLN A 352 -1.82 16.73 11.76
CA GLN A 352 -1.22 17.99 11.32
C GLN A 352 -2.00 18.63 10.17
N LEU A 353 -2.71 17.82 9.39
CA LEU A 353 -3.58 18.33 8.32
C LEU A 353 -4.83 17.46 8.20
N ALA A 354 -5.98 18.11 8.33
CA ALA A 354 -7.28 17.55 8.01
C ALA A 354 -8.19 18.59 7.36
N PHE A 355 -9.17 18.07 6.62
CA PHE A 355 -10.24 18.86 6.01
C PHE A 355 -11.59 18.47 6.59
N LEU A 356 -12.46 19.44 6.77
CA LEU A 356 -13.88 19.18 6.95
C LEU A 356 -14.45 18.73 5.59
N TYR A 357 -15.19 17.63 5.56
CA TYR A 357 -15.57 16.92 4.35
C TYR A 357 -17.04 16.50 4.42
N ASP A 358 -17.81 16.68 3.34
CA ASP A 358 -19.24 16.36 3.30
C ASP A 358 -19.56 14.99 2.66
N GLY A 359 -18.54 14.23 2.29
CA GLY A 359 -18.69 12.98 1.54
C GLY A 359 -18.52 13.13 0.03
N GLU A 360 -18.34 14.35 -0.49
CA GLU A 360 -18.06 14.62 -1.89
C GLU A 360 -16.96 15.69 -2.08
N LYS A 361 -16.92 16.72 -1.23
CA LYS A 361 -16.06 17.89 -1.38
C LYS A 361 -15.35 18.29 -0.10
N LEU A 362 -14.14 18.81 -0.26
CA LEU A 362 -13.42 19.47 0.82
C LEU A 362 -14.09 20.82 1.14
N ILE A 363 -14.61 20.97 2.35
CA ILE A 363 -15.26 22.21 2.81
C ILE A 363 -14.22 23.24 3.21
N GLY A 364 -13.19 22.83 3.94
CA GLY A 364 -12.12 23.71 4.38
C GLY A 364 -11.14 23.03 5.32
N ARG A 365 -9.97 23.64 5.53
CA ARG A 365 -8.92 23.16 6.41
C ARG A 365 -9.30 23.38 7.88
N LEU A 366 -9.20 22.31 8.65
CA LEU A 366 -9.38 22.32 10.11
C LEU A 366 -8.09 22.76 10.82
N PRO A 367 -8.17 23.24 12.08
CA PRO A 367 -7.00 23.38 12.93
C PRO A 367 -6.31 22.01 13.16
N GLU A 368 -5.08 22.05 13.67
CA GLU A 368 -4.43 20.83 14.14
C GLU A 368 -5.27 20.17 15.23
N LEU A 369 -5.37 18.85 15.19
CA LEU A 369 -6.25 18.10 16.06
C LEU A 369 -5.63 16.78 16.48
N LYS A 370 -6.19 16.18 17.52
CA LYS A 370 -5.86 14.84 17.98
C LYS A 370 -7.06 13.95 17.77
N ILE A 371 -6.80 12.74 17.32
CA ILE A 371 -7.80 11.66 17.29
C ILE A 371 -7.39 10.52 18.21
N ALA A 372 -8.36 9.88 18.84
CA ALA A 372 -8.15 8.72 19.72
C ALA A 372 -9.27 7.69 19.63
N SER A 373 -8.93 6.42 19.84
CA SER A 373 -9.87 5.29 19.89
C SER A 373 -9.19 4.02 20.44
N ASN A 374 -9.82 2.86 20.24
CA ASN A 374 -9.21 1.54 20.40
C ASN A 374 -9.53 0.69 19.15
N VAL A 375 -8.62 -0.19 18.73
CA VAL A 375 -8.79 -1.05 17.54
C VAL A 375 -10.13 -1.81 17.51
N PHE A 376 -10.60 -2.29 18.67
CA PHE A 376 -11.88 -3.00 18.76
C PHE A 376 -13.09 -2.08 18.59
N TYR A 377 -12.98 -0.80 18.95
CA TYR A 377 -14.04 0.18 18.66
C TYR A 377 -13.95 0.66 17.20
N MET A 378 -12.76 1.03 16.72
CA MET A 378 -12.51 1.51 15.35
C MET A 378 -13.13 0.61 14.29
N PHE A 379 -12.92 -0.69 14.43
CA PHE A 379 -13.42 -1.71 13.49
C PHE A 379 -14.63 -2.49 14.04
N GLY A 380 -15.13 -2.12 15.23
CA GLY A 380 -16.33 -2.66 15.88
C GLY A 380 -17.47 -1.66 15.84
N ASP A 381 -17.93 -1.22 17.02
CA ASP A 381 -19.13 -0.38 17.14
C ASP A 381 -18.98 1.02 16.51
N SER A 382 -17.74 1.52 16.39
CA SER A 382 -17.49 2.81 15.71
C SER A 382 -17.28 2.68 14.20
N PHE A 383 -17.20 1.46 13.65
CA PHE A 383 -17.02 1.25 12.22
C PHE A 383 -18.28 1.65 11.45
N VAL A 384 -18.17 2.65 10.58
CA VAL A 384 -19.30 3.09 9.74
C VAL A 384 -19.31 2.29 8.43
N GLY A 385 -18.14 2.19 7.78
CA GLY A 385 -17.98 1.43 6.54
C GLY A 385 -16.78 1.90 5.70
N VAL A 386 -16.58 1.22 4.58
CA VAL A 386 -15.70 1.67 3.50
C VAL A 386 -16.57 2.03 2.30
N SER A 387 -16.35 3.19 1.72
CA SER A 387 -17.15 3.68 0.60
C SER A 387 -16.85 2.94 -0.72
N LYS A 388 -17.80 2.96 -1.67
CA LYS A 388 -17.57 2.46 -3.05
C LYS A 388 -16.84 3.46 -3.93
N ASP A 389 -17.06 4.75 -3.68
CA ASP A 389 -16.41 5.87 -4.35
C ASP A 389 -15.05 6.16 -3.72
N THR A 390 -14.19 6.82 -4.49
CA THR A 390 -12.82 7.09 -4.10
C THR A 390 -12.71 8.37 -3.29
N VAL A 391 -11.71 8.44 -2.40
CA VAL A 391 -11.43 9.64 -1.59
C VAL A 391 -11.08 10.86 -2.44
N SER A 392 -10.49 10.61 -3.61
CA SER A 392 -10.30 11.60 -4.67
C SER A 392 -10.44 10.91 -6.02
N THR A 393 -10.68 11.66 -7.09
CA THR A 393 -10.71 11.16 -8.48
C THR A 393 -9.34 10.66 -9.01
N LEU A 394 -8.24 10.98 -8.32
CA LEU A 394 -6.89 10.48 -8.59
C LEU A 394 -6.64 9.16 -7.86
N SER A 395 -6.99 9.04 -6.59
CA SER A 395 -6.69 7.80 -5.87
C SER A 395 -7.66 6.67 -6.22
N ASN A 396 -7.16 5.43 -6.25
CA ASN A 396 -8.02 4.24 -6.18
C ASN A 396 -8.51 3.95 -4.76
N ASP A 397 -8.00 4.70 -3.77
CA ASP A 397 -8.36 4.55 -2.38
C ASP A 397 -9.79 5.01 -2.11
N LYS A 398 -10.43 4.34 -1.16
CA LYS A 398 -11.79 4.61 -0.70
C LYS A 398 -11.76 5.38 0.61
N CYS A 399 -12.93 5.84 1.04
CA CYS A 399 -13.10 6.44 2.36
C CYS A 399 -13.36 5.34 3.39
N LEU A 400 -12.39 5.09 4.27
CA LEU A 400 -12.58 4.31 5.50
C LEU A 400 -13.14 5.24 6.57
N ILE A 401 -14.41 5.04 6.96
CA ILE A 401 -15.14 5.92 7.87
C ILE A 401 -15.38 5.23 9.21
N MET A 402 -15.01 5.89 10.29
CA MET A 402 -15.26 5.43 11.65
C MET A 402 -15.42 6.60 12.63
N ASN A 403 -16.23 6.41 13.67
CA ASN A 403 -16.44 7.44 14.69
C ASN A 403 -15.35 7.40 15.76
N MET A 404 -14.61 8.51 15.92
CA MET A 404 -13.48 8.60 16.85
C MET A 404 -13.63 9.78 17.79
N GLU A 405 -12.89 9.75 18.91
CA GLU A 405 -12.74 10.92 19.76
C GLU A 405 -11.85 11.94 19.07
N VAL A 406 -12.28 13.19 19.06
CA VAL A 406 -11.57 14.30 18.39
C VAL A 406 -11.49 15.50 19.33
N SER A 407 -10.30 16.11 19.40
CA SER A 407 -10.07 17.36 20.11
C SER A 407 -9.05 18.22 19.35
N GLU A 408 -9.25 19.53 19.34
CA GLU A 408 -8.24 20.48 18.88
C GLU A 408 -6.96 20.40 19.75
N ILE A 409 -5.79 20.69 19.16
CA ILE A 409 -4.49 20.69 19.85
C ILE A 409 -4.07 22.09 20.26
#